data_AF-A0A842XTY5-F1
#
_entry.id   AF-A0A842XTY5-F1
#
_cell.length_a   1.000
_cell.length_b   1.000
_cell.length_c   1.000
_cell.angle_alpha   90.00
_cell.angle_beta   90.00
_cell.angle_gamma   90.00
#
_symmetry.space_group_name_H-M   'P 1'
#
loop_
_entity.id
_entity.type
_entity.pdbx_description
1 polymer ?
#
loop_
_entity_poly.entity_id
_entity_poly.type
_entity_poly.pdbx_seq_one_letter_code
_entity_poly.pdbx_strand_id
1 'polypeptide(L)'
;MNLKKTVQSWLISALNDPITKILSNNSHLTKTQLETLLIDVLSENIAGRSLKYDEKARLRLIKAKISRGAFNRTLKQAKDNVVRAIYTVLLLGYLGVFESTTLDPYLEIANKLSTYMEAYKNMPNQSEDLNEHLKVIKMIREELQTSLTHLSNP
;
A
#
# COMPACT_ATOMS: atom_id res chain seq x y z
N MET A 1 -17.03 19.49 -8.75
CA MET A 1 -16.77 18.34 -7.86
C MET A 1 -15.83 18.76 -6.74
N ASN A 2 -16.09 18.41 -5.47
CA ASN A 2 -15.23 18.83 -4.36
C ASN A 2 -13.99 17.94 -4.29
N LEU A 3 -12.84 18.42 -4.76
CA LEU A 3 -11.56 17.70 -4.81
C LEU A 3 -11.24 16.98 -3.51
N LYS A 4 -11.44 17.64 -2.37
CA LYS A 4 -11.18 17.06 -1.06
C LYS A 4 -12.03 15.81 -0.83
N LYS A 5 -13.33 15.86 -1.12
CA LYS A 5 -14.22 14.70 -0.98
C LYS A 5 -13.80 13.55 -1.88
N THR A 6 -13.42 13.84 -3.13
CA THR A 6 -12.97 12.83 -4.09
C THR A 6 -11.70 12.13 -3.61
N VAL A 7 -10.66 12.88 -3.24
CA VAL A 7 -9.39 12.31 -2.73
C VAL A 7 -9.65 11.52 -1.45
N GLN A 8 -10.46 12.04 -0.53
CA GLN A 8 -10.78 11.37 0.72
C GLN A 8 -11.56 10.07 0.51
N SER A 9 -12.54 10.03 -0.39
CA SER A 9 -13.28 8.80 -0.74
C SER A 9 -12.33 7.73 -1.30
N TRP A 10 -11.42 8.15 -2.18
CA TRP A 10 -10.43 7.24 -2.76
C TRP A 10 -9.47 6.70 -1.68
N LEU A 11 -8.96 7.56 -0.80
CA LEU A 11 -8.10 7.15 0.32
C LEU A 11 -8.80 6.17 1.26
N ILE A 12 -10.08 6.40 1.57
CA ILE A 12 -10.87 5.49 2.40
C ILE A 12 -10.98 4.12 1.73
N SER A 13 -11.26 4.07 0.43
CA SER A 13 -11.33 2.81 -0.31
C SER A 13 -9.98 2.08 -0.31
N ALA A 14 -8.90 2.78 -0.67
CA ALA A 14 -7.55 2.21 -0.72
C ALA A 14 -7.06 1.72 0.66
N LEU A 15 -7.25 2.50 1.73
CA LEU A 15 -6.78 2.13 3.07
C LEU A 15 -7.68 1.06 3.74
N ASN A 16 -8.91 0.86 3.25
CA ASN A 16 -9.80 -0.17 3.76
C ASN A 16 -9.70 -1.50 3.03
N ASP A 17 -9.10 -1.51 1.84
CA ASP A 17 -8.78 -2.72 1.10
C ASP A 17 -8.03 -3.73 2.00
N PRO A 18 -8.51 -4.98 2.12
CA PRO A 18 -7.91 -5.98 2.99
C PRO A 18 -6.45 -6.29 2.66
N ILE A 19 -6.07 -6.30 1.38
CA ILE A 19 -4.69 -6.54 0.95
C ILE A 19 -3.80 -5.38 1.42
N THR A 20 -4.23 -4.14 1.18
CA THR A 20 -3.54 -2.94 1.64
C THR A 20 -3.35 -2.93 3.16
N LYS A 21 -4.36 -3.37 3.92
CA LYS A 21 -4.23 -3.50 5.39
C LYS A 21 -3.13 -4.48 5.78
N ILE A 22 -3.10 -5.67 5.19
CA ILE A 22 -2.09 -6.70 5.47
C ILE A 22 -0.69 -6.19 5.11
N LEU A 23 -0.52 -5.64 3.91
CA LEU A 23 0.76 -5.11 3.45
C LEU A 23 1.21 -3.95 4.35
N SER A 24 0.32 -3.01 4.68
CA SER A 24 0.67 -1.87 5.54
C SER A 24 1.12 -2.31 6.94
N ASN A 25 0.48 -3.33 7.53
CA ASN A 25 0.79 -3.83 8.87
C ASN A 25 2.15 -4.54 8.95
N ASN A 26 2.64 -5.09 7.83
CA ASN A 26 3.91 -5.82 7.75
C ASN A 26 5.00 -5.03 7.01
N SER A 27 4.73 -3.78 6.66
CA SER A 27 5.69 -2.90 5.97
C SER A 27 6.42 -1.96 6.92
N HIS A 28 7.43 -1.28 6.40
CA HIS A 28 8.11 -0.19 7.10
C HIS A 28 7.30 1.13 7.14
N LEU A 29 6.04 1.14 6.69
CA LEU A 29 5.19 2.33 6.67
C LEU A 29 4.07 2.23 7.70
N THR A 30 4.04 3.20 8.63
CA THR A 30 2.84 3.39 9.47
C THR A 30 1.64 3.80 8.60
N LYS A 31 0.41 3.54 9.07
CA LYS A 31 -0.83 4.00 8.39
C LYS A 31 -0.81 5.49 8.05
N THR A 32 -0.25 6.29 8.96
CA THR A 32 -0.07 7.74 8.75
C THR A 32 0.96 8.05 7.67
N GLN A 33 2.08 7.34 7.61
CA GLN A 33 3.06 7.54 6.54
C GLN A 33 2.52 7.11 5.17
N LEU A 34 1.85 5.96 5.10
CA LEU A 34 1.22 5.45 3.89
C LEU A 34 0.19 6.45 3.33
N GLU A 35 -0.74 6.92 4.18
CA GLU A 35 -1.73 7.91 3.76
C GLU A 35 -1.08 9.20 3.21
N THR A 36 -0.08 9.73 3.91
CA THR A 36 0.63 10.94 3.46
C THR A 36 1.33 10.73 2.12
N LEU A 37 1.93 9.57 1.91
CA LEU A 37 2.58 9.23 0.64
C LEU A 37 1.55 9.15 -0.50
N LEU A 38 0.42 8.48 -0.28
CA LEU A 38 -0.66 8.39 -1.26
C LEU A 38 -1.24 9.75 -1.62
N ILE A 39 -1.42 10.64 -0.63
CA ILE A 39 -1.82 12.02 -0.89
C ILE A 39 -0.79 12.71 -1.79
N ASP A 40 0.51 12.60 -1.50
CA ASP A 40 1.56 13.28 -2.26
C ASP A 40 1.57 12.88 -3.74
N VAL A 41 1.41 11.57 -4.00
CA VAL A 41 1.49 10.98 -5.35
C VAL A 41 0.21 11.17 -6.16
N LEU A 42 -0.97 11.02 -5.54
CA LEU A 42 -2.23 10.85 -6.29
C LEU A 42 -3.12 12.09 -6.30
N SER A 43 -2.97 12.98 -5.33
CA SER A 43 -3.83 14.17 -5.25
C SER A 43 -3.66 15.12 -6.44
N GLU A 44 -2.47 15.18 -7.05
CA GLU A 44 -2.20 16.02 -8.22
C GLU A 44 -2.85 15.45 -9.48
N ASN A 45 -2.81 14.12 -9.67
CA ASN A 45 -3.49 13.43 -10.76
C ASN A 45 -5.01 13.64 -10.68
N ILE A 46 -5.59 13.51 -9.49
CA ILE A 46 -7.03 13.74 -9.26
C ILE A 46 -7.39 15.23 -9.44
N ALA A 47 -6.49 16.14 -9.09
CA ALA A 47 -6.72 17.58 -9.23
C ALA A 47 -6.52 18.09 -10.67
N GLY A 48 -5.83 17.34 -11.54
CA GLY A 48 -5.41 17.79 -12.86
C GLY A 48 -4.40 18.95 -12.82
N ARG A 49 -3.78 19.19 -11.67
CA ARG A 49 -2.78 20.25 -11.44
C ARG A 49 -1.89 19.93 -10.25
N SER A 50 -0.74 20.59 -10.17
CA SER A 50 0.08 20.55 -8.96
C SER A 50 -0.65 21.20 -7.77
N LEU A 51 -0.46 20.61 -6.59
CA LEU A 51 -1.03 21.07 -5.33
C LEU A 51 0.10 21.53 -4.40
N LYS A 52 -0.09 22.67 -3.75
CA LYS A 52 0.83 23.09 -2.70
C LYS A 52 0.74 22.15 -1.49
N TYR A 53 1.82 22.02 -0.73
CA TYR A 53 1.86 21.12 0.42
C TYR A 53 0.85 21.49 1.54
N ASP A 54 0.43 22.75 1.65
CA ASP A 54 -0.66 23.13 2.54
C ASP A 54 -2.02 22.63 2.05
N GLU A 55 -2.24 22.60 0.73
CA GLU A 55 -3.42 21.98 0.13
C GLU A 55 -3.41 20.46 0.38
N LYS A 56 -2.27 19.79 0.14
CA LYS A 56 -2.08 18.36 0.40
C LYS A 56 -2.31 18.01 1.88
N ALA A 57 -1.80 18.82 2.81
CA ALA A 57 -1.99 18.63 4.25
C ALA A 57 -3.48 18.63 4.66
N ARG A 58 -4.33 19.41 3.97
CA ARG A 58 -5.79 19.47 4.24
C ARG A 58 -6.57 18.25 3.75
N LEU A 59 -5.96 17.40 2.93
CA LEU A 59 -6.57 16.18 2.39
C LEU A 59 -6.52 15.01 3.39
N ARG A 60 -5.66 15.08 4.41
CA ARG A 60 -5.52 14.08 5.48
C ARG A 60 -6.84 13.75 6.18
N LEU A 61 -7.11 12.45 6.28
CA LEU A 61 -8.12 11.78 7.09
C LEU A 61 -7.58 11.48 8.49
N ILE A 62 -6.45 10.77 8.60
CA ILE A 62 -5.87 10.42 9.91
C ILE A 62 -5.23 11.68 10.48
N LYS A 63 -5.62 12.08 11.69
CA LYS A 63 -5.20 13.36 12.29
C LYS A 63 -5.51 14.54 11.34
N ALA A 64 -6.79 14.79 11.10
CA ALA A 64 -7.23 15.90 10.25
C ALA A 64 -6.69 17.26 10.77
N LYS A 65 -6.52 18.23 9.86
CA LYS A 65 -6.08 19.62 10.14
C LYS A 65 -4.63 19.74 10.66
N ILE A 66 -3.69 19.03 10.05
CA ILE A 66 -2.25 19.22 10.34
C ILE A 66 -1.65 20.41 9.59
N SER A 67 -0.55 20.93 10.12
CA SER A 67 0.24 21.96 9.45
C SER A 67 1.02 21.40 8.26
N ARG A 68 1.41 22.28 7.33
CA ARG A 68 2.34 21.95 6.23
C ARG A 68 3.63 21.32 6.74
N GLY A 69 4.20 21.84 7.83
CA GLY A 69 5.43 21.30 8.42
C GLY A 69 5.27 19.88 8.97
N ALA A 70 4.14 19.59 9.62
CA ALA A 70 3.84 18.24 10.09
C ALA A 70 3.64 17.26 8.92
N PHE A 71 2.91 17.67 7.88
CA PHE A 71 2.74 16.87 6.66
C PHE A 71 4.10 16.54 6.01
N ASN A 72 4.95 17.55 5.82
CA ASN A 72 6.26 17.38 5.18
C ASN A 72 7.20 16.48 5.98
N ARG A 73 7.18 16.56 7.32
CA ARG A 73 7.97 15.64 8.17
C ARG A 73 7.50 14.19 8.00
N THR A 74 6.20 13.94 8.04
CA THR A 74 5.66 12.60 7.81
C THR A 74 5.95 12.09 6.40
N LEU A 75 5.87 12.96 5.38
CA LEU A 75 6.19 12.60 4.00
C LEU A 75 7.66 12.22 3.84
N LYS A 76 8.56 13.01 4.44
CA LYS A 76 9.99 12.70 4.45
C LYS A 76 10.25 11.33 5.10
N GLN A 77 9.68 11.10 6.28
CA GLN A 77 9.82 9.80 6.96
C GLN A 77 9.28 8.63 6.12
N ALA A 78 8.15 8.81 5.43
CA ALA A 78 7.59 7.80 4.53
C ALA A 78 8.55 7.51 3.37
N LYS A 79 9.05 8.55 2.69
CA LYS A 79 10.02 8.41 1.59
C LYS A 79 11.32 7.76 2.05
N ASP A 80 11.86 8.16 3.19
CA ASP A 80 13.08 7.57 3.76
C ASP A 80 12.89 6.07 4.08
N ASN A 81 11.72 5.68 4.60
CA ASN A 81 11.39 4.27 4.84
C ASN A 81 11.29 3.46 3.54
N VAL A 82 10.65 4.01 2.51
CA VAL A 82 10.58 3.35 1.18
C VAL A 82 11.97 3.19 0.59
N VAL A 83 12.78 4.25 0.59
CA VAL A 83 14.14 4.22 0.06
C VAL A 83 14.99 3.18 0.80
N ARG A 84 14.93 3.13 2.13
CA ARG A 84 15.63 2.10 2.92
C ARG A 84 15.19 0.68 2.55
N ALA A 85 13.88 0.44 2.44
CA ALA A 85 13.37 -0.88 2.06
C ALA A 85 13.86 -1.30 0.66
N ILE A 86 13.89 -0.39 -0.31
CA ILE A 86 14.44 -0.65 -1.64
C ILE A 86 15.93 -0.97 -1.56
N TYR A 87 16.72 -0.18 -0.82
CA TYR A 87 18.15 -0.48 -0.62
C TYR A 87 18.37 -1.82 0.06
N THR A 88 17.51 -2.24 0.99
CA THR A 88 17.58 -3.57 1.59
C THR A 88 17.38 -4.66 0.55
N VAL A 89 16.35 -4.54 -0.30
CA VAL A 89 16.11 -5.51 -1.39
C VAL A 89 17.32 -5.55 -2.35
N LEU A 90 17.82 -4.38 -2.78
CA LEU A 90 18.99 -4.29 -3.66
C LEU A 90 20.24 -4.91 -3.01
N LEU A 91 20.48 -4.67 -1.73
CA LEU A 91 21.61 -5.22 -0.98
C LEU A 91 21.55 -6.75 -0.92
N LEU A 92 20.38 -7.31 -0.61
CA LEU A 92 20.19 -8.76 -0.57
C LEU A 92 20.43 -9.41 -1.94
N GLY A 93 19.98 -8.76 -3.02
CA GLY A 93 20.26 -9.21 -4.38
C GLY A 93 21.73 -9.11 -4.74
N TYR A 94 22.39 -8.00 -4.41
CA TYR A 94 23.81 -7.79 -4.67
C TYR A 94 24.70 -8.80 -3.94
N LEU A 95 24.32 -9.21 -2.73
CA LEU A 95 25.02 -10.22 -1.94
C LEU A 95 24.70 -11.66 -2.37
N GLY A 96 23.89 -11.86 -3.41
CA GLY A 96 23.50 -13.19 -3.90
C GLY A 96 22.52 -13.92 -2.99
N VAL A 97 21.90 -13.26 -2.00
CA VAL A 97 20.95 -13.91 -1.07
C VAL A 97 19.72 -14.41 -1.84
N PHE A 98 19.27 -13.66 -2.86
CA PHE A 98 18.17 -14.08 -3.73
C PHE A 98 18.48 -15.28 -4.62
N GLU A 99 19.76 -15.64 -4.80
CA GLU A 99 20.15 -16.85 -5.54
C GLU A 99 20.07 -18.11 -4.66
N SER A 100 19.88 -17.93 -3.34
CA SER A 100 19.46 -19.02 -2.48
C SER A 100 17.97 -19.27 -2.69
N THR A 101 17.58 -20.54 -2.86
CA THR A 101 16.19 -21.03 -3.00
C THR A 101 15.24 -20.60 -1.87
N THR A 102 15.76 -19.91 -0.86
CA THR A 102 15.01 -19.35 0.27
C THR A 102 14.13 -18.16 -0.10
N LEU A 103 14.43 -17.44 -1.20
CA LEU A 103 13.71 -16.21 -1.58
C LEU A 103 12.77 -16.37 -2.79
N ASP A 104 12.83 -17.49 -3.50
CA ASP A 104 11.87 -17.88 -4.55
C ASP A 104 10.40 -17.75 -4.11
N PRO A 105 10.01 -18.13 -2.87
CA PRO A 105 8.63 -17.97 -2.42
C PRO A 105 8.13 -16.52 -2.42
N TYR A 106 9.01 -15.54 -2.14
CA TYR A 106 8.60 -14.12 -2.13
C TYR A 106 8.32 -13.60 -3.54
N LEU A 107 9.15 -13.98 -4.52
CA LEU A 107 8.96 -13.62 -5.93
C LEU A 107 7.69 -14.28 -6.50
N GLU A 108 7.45 -15.55 -6.16
CA GLU A 108 6.24 -16.26 -6.59
C GLU A 108 4.98 -15.60 -6.02
N ILE A 109 4.98 -15.22 -4.74
CA ILE A 109 3.84 -14.54 -4.10
C ILE A 109 3.60 -13.15 -4.70
N ALA A 110 4.65 -12.38 -4.98
CA ALA A 110 4.51 -11.07 -5.62
C ALA A 110 3.83 -11.19 -7.00
N ASN A 111 4.24 -12.18 -7.80
CA ASN A 111 3.63 -12.46 -9.09
C ASN A 111 2.17 -12.93 -8.94
N LYS A 112 1.89 -13.86 -8.01
CA LYS A 112 0.52 -14.30 -7.71
C LYS A 112 -0.37 -13.13 -7.33
N LEU A 113 0.10 -12.23 -6.45
CA LEU A 113 -0.65 -11.03 -6.06
C LEU A 113 -0.96 -10.12 -7.23
N SER A 114 -0.01 -9.93 -8.16
CA SER A 114 -0.24 -9.14 -9.38
C SER A 114 -1.34 -9.76 -10.23
N THR A 115 -1.25 -11.07 -10.50
CA THR A 115 -2.25 -11.82 -11.27
C THR A 115 -3.63 -11.77 -10.62
N TYR A 116 -3.70 -11.89 -9.29
CA TYR A 116 -4.96 -11.79 -8.56
C TYR A 116 -5.55 -10.37 -8.59
N MET A 117 -4.73 -9.32 -8.49
CA MET A 117 -5.23 -7.94 -8.62
C MET A 117 -5.77 -7.65 -10.04
N GLU A 118 -5.16 -8.23 -11.07
CA GLU A 118 -5.65 -8.12 -12.44
C GLU A 118 -6.98 -8.85 -12.63
N ALA A 119 -7.11 -10.07 -12.09
CA ALA A 119 -8.37 -10.80 -12.08
C ALA A 119 -9.47 -10.03 -11.33
N TYR A 120 -9.12 -9.43 -10.19
CA TYR A 120 -10.04 -8.63 -9.37
C TYR A 120 -10.53 -7.36 -10.08
N LYS A 121 -9.66 -6.64 -10.79
CA LYS A 121 -10.05 -5.42 -11.54
C LYS A 121 -11.06 -5.68 -12.66
N ASN A 122 -11.12 -6.91 -13.16
CA ASN A 122 -11.94 -7.30 -14.30
C ASN A 122 -13.29 -7.95 -13.89
N MET A 123 -13.55 -8.13 -12.58
CA MET A 123 -14.76 -8.77 -12.08
C MET A 123 -15.92 -7.76 -11.97
N PRO A 124 -17.11 -8.03 -12.54
CA PRO A 124 -18.24 -7.11 -12.48
C PRO A 124 -18.83 -7.03 -11.07
N ASN A 125 -19.03 -5.81 -10.56
CA ASN A 125 -19.71 -5.53 -9.28
C ASN A 125 -21.19 -5.99 -9.32
N GLN A 126 -21.46 -7.27 -9.07
CA GLN A 126 -22.81 -7.76 -8.78
C GLN A 126 -22.85 -8.35 -7.37
N SER A 127 -23.90 -7.99 -6.64
CA SER A 127 -24.06 -8.16 -5.19
C SER A 127 -24.11 -9.61 -4.69
N GLU A 128 -24.33 -10.60 -5.56
CA GLU A 128 -24.29 -12.03 -5.22
C GLU A 128 -22.85 -12.57 -5.09
N ASP A 129 -21.88 -11.90 -5.70
CA ASP A 129 -20.49 -12.34 -5.80
C ASP A 129 -19.63 -11.85 -4.59
N LEU A 130 -20.13 -10.91 -3.79
CA LEU A 130 -19.36 -10.27 -2.71
C LEU A 130 -18.85 -11.28 -1.65
N ASN A 131 -19.61 -12.34 -1.38
CA ASN A 131 -19.19 -13.40 -0.45
C ASN A 131 -18.11 -14.31 -1.04
N GLU A 132 -18.12 -14.59 -2.35
CA GLU A 132 -17.03 -15.30 -3.02
C GLU A 132 -15.79 -14.43 -3.10
N HIS A 133 -15.94 -13.14 -3.42
CA HIS A 133 -14.88 -12.15 -3.35
C HIS A 133 -14.20 -12.09 -1.97
N LEU A 134 -15.00 -12.05 -0.89
CA LEU A 134 -14.46 -12.05 0.48
C LEU A 134 -13.74 -13.35 0.82
N LYS A 135 -14.18 -14.50 0.29
CA LYS A 135 -13.48 -15.79 0.45
C LYS A 135 -12.15 -15.81 -0.28
N VAL A 136 -12.08 -15.31 -1.52
CA VAL A 136 -10.82 -15.22 -2.29
C VAL A 136 -9.82 -14.31 -1.57
N ILE A 137 -10.25 -13.13 -1.14
CA ILE A 137 -9.40 -12.21 -0.37
C ILE A 137 -8.94 -12.84 0.95
N LYS A 138 -9.82 -13.57 1.63
CA LYS A 138 -9.48 -14.29 2.87
C LYS A 138 -8.45 -15.40 2.62
N MET A 139 -8.57 -16.14 1.51
CA MET A 139 -7.63 -17.18 1.11
C MET A 139 -6.26 -16.56 0.76
N ILE A 140 -6.24 -15.49 -0.02
CA ILE A 140 -5.01 -14.73 -0.33
C ILE A 140 -4.36 -14.23 0.95
N ARG A 141 -5.15 -13.69 1.89
CA ARG A 141 -4.67 -13.26 3.20
C ARG A 141 -3.99 -14.41 3.95
N GLU A 142 -4.63 -15.58 3.98
CA GLU A 142 -4.14 -16.75 4.70
C GLU A 142 -2.89 -17.33 4.05
N GLU A 143 -2.80 -17.35 2.71
CA GLU A 143 -1.60 -17.75 1.97
C GLU A 143 -0.45 -16.77 2.24
N LEU A 144 -0.67 -15.45 2.09
CA LEU A 144 0.32 -14.42 2.42
C LEU A 144 0.83 -14.55 3.86
N GLN A 145 -0.09 -14.69 4.82
CA GLN A 145 0.26 -14.78 6.23
C GLN A 145 1.05 -16.05 6.52
N THR A 146 0.64 -17.20 5.96
CA THR A 146 1.30 -18.49 6.17
C THR A 146 2.71 -18.48 5.60
N SER A 147 2.86 -18.09 4.33
CA SER A 147 4.17 -18.04 3.67
C SER A 147 5.13 -17.06 4.37
N LEU A 148 4.66 -15.87 4.75
CA LEU A 148 5.50 -14.89 5.46
C LEU A 148 5.88 -15.37 6.88
N THR A 149 4.99 -16.07 7.58
CA THR A 149 5.25 -16.56 8.94
C THR A 149 6.27 -17.70 8.95
N HIS A 150 6.23 -18.59 7.95
CA HIS A 150 7.22 -19.66 7.77
C HIS A 150 8.64 -19.12 7.55
N LEU A 151 8.78 -17.90 7.04
CA LEU A 151 10.08 -17.29 6.73
C LEU A 151 10.62 -16.45 7.90
N SER A 152 9.77 -16.08 8.86
CA SER A 152 10.16 -15.34 10.08
C SER A 152 10.55 -16.23 11.27
N ASN A 153 10.33 -17.55 11.17
CA ASN A 153 10.72 -18.52 12.19
C ASN A 153 11.96 -19.29 11.70
N PRO A 154 13.05 -19.33 12.49
CA PRO A 154 14.30 -19.99 12.11
C PRO A 154 14.18 -21.51 12.01
#